data_AF-Q12D88-F1
#
_entry.id   AF-Q12D88-F1
#
_cell.length_a   1.000
_cell.length_b   1.000
_cell.length_c   1.000
_cell.angle_alpha   90.00
_cell.angle_beta   90.00
_cell.angle_gamma   90.00
#
_symmetry.space_group_name_H-M   'P 1'
#
loop_
_entity.id
_entity.type
_entity.pdbx_description
1 polymer ?
#
loop_
_entity_poly.entity_id
_entity_poly.type
_entity_poly.pdbx_seq_one_letter_code
_entity_poly.pdbx_strand_id
1 'polypeptide(L)'
;MQKNEEQFWANLLVGSNPGWSVRMPESWGEGGAALAHLSAKIYAFDISTGWSGTCALTPDDLIRAADILEGSHIRRNAAVSYAHRELLRAADGKATASADATRRAMVLNMYYIAQSQTLKVVRTRYGSVRGHWLCLLYRFKQGQSIIRPAFRRNVIGRESMSREMLARWASEVMHEDQNAQDSGLLRQLRAGNPLLLRNHSLVALPENWRSK
;
A
#
# COMPACT_ATOMS: atom_id res chain seq x y z
N MET A 1 -9.53 17.26 20.50
CA MET A 1 -9.09 17.10 19.10
C MET A 1 -8.94 15.62 18.70
N GLN A 2 -8.21 14.80 19.47
CA GLN A 2 -8.01 13.37 19.18
C GLN A 2 -9.30 12.52 19.08
N LYS A 3 -10.28 12.75 19.98
CA LYS A 3 -11.59 12.05 19.93
C LYS A 3 -12.37 12.30 18.62
N ASN A 4 -12.27 13.49 18.04
CA ASN A 4 -12.96 13.82 16.79
C ASN A 4 -12.31 13.14 15.58
N GLU A 5 -10.99 12.95 15.61
CA GLU A 5 -10.27 12.23 14.55
C GLU A 5 -10.47 10.71 14.66
N GLU A 6 -10.42 10.17 15.88
CA GLU A 6 -10.78 8.76 16.12
C GLU A 6 -12.21 8.48 15.67
N GLN A 7 -13.16 9.38 15.95
CA GLN A 7 -14.53 9.29 15.45
C GLN A 7 -14.60 9.42 13.93
N PHE A 8 -13.84 10.33 13.31
CA PHE A 8 -13.77 10.47 11.85
C PHE A 8 -13.30 9.16 11.19
N TRP A 9 -12.18 8.61 11.65
CA TRP A 9 -11.64 7.36 11.11
C TRP A 9 -12.54 6.17 11.44
N ALA A 10 -13.13 6.11 12.63
CA ALA A 10 -14.12 5.10 12.97
C ALA A 10 -15.34 5.16 12.05
N ASN A 11 -15.90 6.35 11.82
CA ASN A 11 -17.05 6.56 10.92
C ASN A 11 -16.70 6.20 9.46
N LEU A 12 -15.50 6.53 9.02
CA LEU A 12 -14.99 6.23 7.68
C LEU A 12 -14.75 4.73 7.48
N LEU A 13 -14.34 4.01 8.51
CA LEU A 13 -14.12 2.56 8.47
C LEU A 13 -15.42 1.76 8.64
N VAL A 14 -16.30 2.17 9.56
CA VAL A 14 -17.66 1.62 9.76
C VAL A 14 -18.52 1.88 8.53
N GLY A 15 -18.37 3.07 7.94
CA GLY A 15 -19.18 3.53 6.84
C GLY A 15 -18.61 3.31 5.46
N SER A 16 -17.43 2.67 5.28
CA SER A 16 -16.73 2.39 4.01
C SER A 16 -17.57 2.84 2.81
N ASN A 17 -17.46 4.15 2.52
CA ASN A 17 -18.48 5.00 1.90
C ASN A 17 -19.41 4.20 0.96
N PRO A 18 -20.75 4.16 1.14
CA PRO A 18 -21.64 3.28 0.37
C PRO A 18 -21.60 3.48 -1.17
N GLY A 19 -20.90 4.51 -1.66
CA GLY A 19 -20.59 4.72 -3.08
C GLY A 19 -19.18 4.29 -3.55
N TRP A 20 -18.30 3.79 -2.67
CA TRP A 20 -16.94 3.37 -3.01
C TRP A 20 -16.90 1.86 -3.24
N SER A 21 -16.53 1.46 -4.45
CA SER A 21 -16.48 0.04 -4.84
C SER A 21 -15.15 -0.61 -4.45
N VAL A 22 -14.81 -0.65 -3.16
CA VAL A 22 -13.60 -1.34 -2.66
C VAL A 22 -13.81 -2.86 -2.71
N ARG A 23 -13.24 -3.55 -3.71
CA ARG A 23 -13.40 -5.00 -3.87
C ARG A 23 -12.13 -5.79 -3.55
N MET A 24 -12.25 -6.75 -2.61
CA MET A 24 -11.16 -7.63 -2.18
C MET A 24 -11.09 -8.91 -3.05
N PRO A 25 -9.91 -9.53 -3.27
CA PRO A 25 -9.69 -10.70 -4.16
C PRO A 25 -10.70 -11.84 -4.06
N GLU A 26 -11.21 -12.13 -2.85
CA GLU A 26 -12.21 -13.18 -2.61
C GLU A 26 -13.53 -12.95 -3.40
N SER A 27 -13.76 -11.73 -3.88
CA SER A 27 -14.92 -11.32 -4.69
C SER A 27 -14.65 -11.21 -6.20
N TRP A 28 -13.50 -11.70 -6.70
CA TRP A 28 -13.09 -11.58 -8.11
C TRP A 28 -13.51 -12.79 -8.96
N GLY A 29 -14.55 -13.51 -8.52
CA GLY A 29 -15.21 -14.55 -9.30
C GLY A 29 -16.05 -13.97 -10.44
N GLU A 30 -15.85 -14.54 -11.63
CA GLU A 30 -16.63 -14.50 -12.88
C GLU A 30 -17.63 -13.33 -13.08
N GLY A 31 -17.20 -12.31 -13.83
CA GLY A 31 -18.08 -11.23 -14.29
C GLY A 31 -17.33 -10.06 -14.91
N GLY A 32 -16.67 -10.28 -16.06
CA GLY A 32 -15.74 -9.35 -16.71
C GLY A 32 -16.27 -7.94 -17.08
N ALA A 33 -17.58 -7.70 -17.00
CA ALA A 33 -18.18 -6.39 -17.28
C ALA A 33 -18.29 -5.46 -16.04
N ALA A 34 -18.44 -6.01 -14.84
CA ALA A 34 -18.70 -5.22 -13.62
C ALA A 34 -17.45 -4.59 -12.99
N LEU A 35 -16.25 -4.85 -13.53
CA LEU A 35 -14.96 -4.44 -12.93
C LEU A 35 -14.15 -3.48 -13.80
N ALA A 36 -14.60 -3.14 -15.02
CA ALA A 36 -13.84 -2.33 -15.97
C ALA A 36 -13.60 -0.88 -15.51
N HIS A 37 -14.51 -0.33 -14.73
CA HIS A 37 -14.40 1.03 -14.17
C HIS A 37 -13.43 1.10 -12.97
N LEU A 38 -13.15 -0.03 -12.31
CA LEU A 38 -12.24 -0.14 -11.17
C LEU A 38 -10.78 -0.28 -11.65
N SER A 39 -10.26 0.83 -12.17
CA SER A 39 -8.97 0.91 -12.87
C SER A 39 -7.83 1.52 -12.04
N ALA A 40 -8.09 1.90 -10.78
CA ALA A 40 -7.05 2.11 -9.77
C ALA A 40 -6.99 0.85 -8.90
N LYS A 41 -5.96 0.02 -9.09
CA LYS A 41 -5.72 -1.20 -8.31
C LYS A 41 -4.73 -0.89 -7.19
N ILE A 42 -5.10 -1.14 -5.95
CA ILE A 42 -4.24 -0.88 -4.79
C ILE A 42 -3.84 -2.22 -4.17
N TYR A 43 -2.54 -2.34 -3.92
CA TYR A 43 -1.91 -3.47 -3.28
C TYR A 43 -1.22 -3.00 -2.01
N ALA A 44 -1.23 -3.83 -0.98
CA ALA A 44 -0.35 -3.68 0.16
C ALA A 44 0.49 -4.95 0.27
N PHE A 45 1.79 -4.81 0.52
CA PHE A 45 2.71 -5.94 0.58
C PHE A 45 3.73 -5.74 1.69
N ASP A 46 3.92 -6.76 2.52
CA ASP A 46 4.92 -6.78 3.57
C ASP A 46 6.05 -7.74 3.18
N ILE A 47 7.25 -7.21 2.94
CA ILE A 47 8.41 -8.01 2.53
C ILE A 47 8.85 -8.99 3.62
N SER A 48 8.63 -8.65 4.89
CA SER A 48 9.11 -9.45 6.02
C SER A 48 8.28 -10.72 6.23
N THR A 49 6.99 -10.67 5.94
CA THR A 49 6.03 -11.78 6.14
C THR A 49 5.56 -12.40 4.83
N GLY A 50 5.65 -11.65 3.72
CA GLY A 50 5.02 -12.00 2.46
C GLY A 50 3.49 -11.84 2.48
N TRP A 51 2.93 -11.18 3.50
CA TRP A 51 1.52 -10.82 3.55
C TRP A 51 1.19 -9.86 2.42
N SER A 52 0.01 -10.01 1.83
CA SER A 52 -0.49 -9.12 0.79
C SER A 52 -1.98 -8.87 0.91
N GLY A 53 -2.39 -7.62 0.74
CA GLY A 53 -3.78 -7.19 0.57
C GLY A 53 -3.99 -6.56 -0.80
N THR A 54 -5.21 -6.61 -1.32
CA THR A 54 -5.55 -5.99 -2.61
C THR A 54 -6.94 -5.43 -2.57
N CYS A 55 -7.12 -4.25 -3.16
CA CYS A 55 -8.42 -3.73 -3.51
C CYS A 55 -8.38 -3.01 -4.86
N ALA A 56 -9.56 -2.76 -5.43
CA ALA A 56 -9.71 -1.93 -6.61
C ALA A 56 -10.77 -0.87 -6.35
N LEU A 57 -10.65 0.28 -7.00
CA LEU A 57 -11.56 1.42 -6.90
C LEU A 57 -11.56 2.20 -8.21
N THR A 58 -12.50 3.13 -8.35
CA THR A 58 -12.45 4.07 -9.48
C THR A 58 -11.31 5.08 -9.27
N PRO A 59 -10.73 5.63 -10.35
CA PRO A 59 -9.78 6.74 -10.23
C PRO A 59 -10.38 7.94 -9.50
N ASP A 60 -11.67 8.21 -9.72
CA ASP A 60 -12.38 9.33 -9.10
C ASP A 60 -12.54 9.13 -7.58
N ASP A 61 -12.74 7.90 -7.11
CA ASP A 61 -12.71 7.58 -5.68
C ASP A 61 -11.35 7.93 -5.05
N LEU A 62 -10.25 7.61 -5.75
CA LEU A 62 -8.91 7.91 -5.25
C LEU A 62 -8.62 9.42 -5.22
N ILE A 63 -9.14 10.16 -6.20
CA ILE A 63 -9.05 11.63 -6.21
C ILE A 63 -9.92 12.23 -5.10
N ARG A 64 -11.16 11.78 -4.93
CA ARG A 64 -12.04 12.22 -3.83
C ARG A 64 -11.39 11.97 -2.47
N ALA A 65 -10.72 10.84 -2.28
CA ALA A 65 -9.96 10.56 -1.07
C ALA A 65 -8.84 11.59 -0.84
N ALA A 66 -8.17 12.06 -1.90
CA ALA A 66 -7.15 13.09 -1.80
C ALA A 66 -7.76 14.45 -1.43
N ASP A 67 -8.88 14.81 -2.05
CA ASP A 67 -9.59 16.07 -1.81
C ASP A 67 -10.12 16.17 -0.36
N ILE A 68 -10.66 15.07 0.19
CA ILE A 68 -11.08 14.97 1.61
C ILE A 68 -9.93 15.29 2.58
N LEU A 69 -8.71 14.88 2.22
CA LEU A 69 -7.51 15.11 3.04
C LEU A 69 -6.87 16.48 2.77
N GLU A 70 -7.18 17.14 1.65
CA GLU A 70 -6.51 18.36 1.25
C GLU A 70 -6.74 19.52 2.24
N GLY A 71 -7.95 19.58 2.81
CA GLY A 71 -8.37 20.61 3.75
C GLY A 71 -7.86 20.47 5.19
N SER A 72 -7.06 19.44 5.53
CA SER A 72 -6.61 19.25 6.93
C SER A 72 -5.25 18.55 7.05
N HIS A 73 -4.24 19.31 7.51
CA HIS A 73 -2.92 18.75 7.87
C HIS A 73 -3.02 17.67 8.96
N ILE A 74 -3.95 17.83 9.90
CA ILE A 74 -4.19 16.86 10.97
C ILE A 74 -4.68 15.53 10.37
N ARG A 75 -5.64 15.57 9.45
CA ARG A 75 -6.15 14.37 8.77
C ARG A 75 -5.10 13.70 7.91
N ARG A 76 -4.25 14.46 7.21
CA ARG A 76 -3.12 13.90 6.43
C ARG A 76 -2.15 13.13 7.33
N ASN A 77 -1.71 13.74 8.43
CA ASN A 77 -0.81 13.11 9.38
C ASN A 77 -1.46 11.88 10.04
N ALA A 78 -2.75 11.98 10.37
CA ALA A 78 -3.52 10.85 10.88
C ALA A 78 -3.56 9.70 9.86
N ALA A 79 -3.88 9.97 8.59
CA ALA A 79 -3.95 8.95 7.54
C ALA A 79 -2.67 8.11 7.45
N VAL A 80 -1.49 8.75 7.58
CA VAL A 80 -0.20 8.06 7.64
C VAL A 80 -0.13 7.12 8.85
N SER A 81 -0.38 7.64 10.05
CA SER A 81 -0.31 6.86 11.29
C SER A 81 -1.32 5.71 11.35
N TYR A 82 -2.57 5.94 10.93
CA TYR A 82 -3.62 4.93 10.90
C TYR A 82 -3.34 3.84 9.85
N ALA A 83 -2.94 4.22 8.63
CA ALA A 83 -2.55 3.25 7.60
C ALA A 83 -1.38 2.38 8.04
N HIS A 84 -0.37 3.00 8.67
CA HIS A 84 0.79 2.28 9.17
C HIS A 84 0.44 1.24 10.24
N ARG A 85 -0.32 1.67 11.25
CA ARG A 85 -0.73 0.79 12.35
C ARG A 85 -1.61 -0.37 11.86
N GLU A 86 -2.60 -0.10 11.02
CA GLU A 86 -3.51 -1.15 10.55
C GLU A 86 -2.86 -2.10 9.55
N LEU A 87 -1.92 -1.62 8.73
CA LEU A 87 -1.14 -2.49 7.85
C LEU A 87 -0.24 -3.45 8.65
N LEU A 88 0.47 -2.95 9.67
CA LEU A 88 1.26 -3.79 10.57
C LEU A 88 0.39 -4.83 11.29
N ARG A 89 -0.77 -4.43 11.80
CA ARG A 89 -1.72 -5.34 12.46
C ARG A 89 -2.23 -6.44 11.54
N ALA A 90 -2.59 -6.08 10.30
CA ALA A 90 -3.06 -7.04 9.31
C ALA A 90 -1.94 -8.02 8.92
N ALA A 91 -0.72 -7.53 8.72
CA ALA A 91 0.42 -8.35 8.33
C ALA A 91 1.01 -9.19 9.49
N ASP A 92 0.82 -8.80 10.75
CA ASP A 92 1.18 -9.58 11.94
C ASP A 92 0.26 -10.79 12.19
N GLY A 93 -0.88 -10.90 11.48
CA GLY A 93 -1.92 -11.88 11.82
C GLY A 93 -2.55 -11.64 13.21
N LYS A 94 -2.23 -10.51 13.86
CA LYS A 94 -2.82 -10.05 15.13
C LYS A 94 -4.17 -9.37 14.95
N ALA A 95 -4.51 -9.03 13.70
CA ALA A 95 -5.89 -8.93 13.30
C ALA A 95 -6.54 -10.31 13.50
N THR A 96 -7.41 -10.45 14.49
CA THR A 96 -8.35 -11.56 14.55
C THR A 96 -8.90 -11.77 13.14
N ALA A 97 -8.83 -13.01 12.66
CA ALA A 97 -9.00 -13.42 11.27
C ALA A 97 -10.41 -13.11 10.68
N SER A 98 -10.78 -11.84 10.57
CA SER A 98 -11.96 -11.38 9.85
C SER A 98 -11.53 -10.54 8.65
N ALA A 99 -12.24 -10.72 7.54
CA ALA A 99 -12.14 -9.92 6.32
C ALA A 99 -12.17 -8.39 6.61
N ASP A 100 -12.66 -7.97 7.78
CA ASP A 100 -12.75 -6.57 8.16
C ASP A 100 -11.41 -5.94 8.47
N ALA A 101 -10.44 -6.68 9.02
CA ALA A 101 -9.13 -6.11 9.33
C ALA A 101 -8.32 -5.83 8.06
N THR A 102 -8.31 -6.79 7.12
CA THR A 102 -7.72 -6.59 5.79
C THR A 102 -8.44 -5.45 5.06
N ARG A 103 -9.78 -5.40 5.10
CA ARG A 103 -10.56 -4.30 4.50
C ARG A 103 -10.16 -2.95 5.10
N ARG A 104 -10.11 -2.83 6.43
CA ARG A 104 -9.69 -1.60 7.13
C ARG A 104 -8.27 -1.19 6.71
N ALA A 105 -7.33 -2.12 6.68
CA ALA A 105 -5.97 -1.85 6.23
C ALA A 105 -5.95 -1.35 4.78
N MET A 106 -6.72 -1.94 3.87
CA MET A 106 -6.76 -1.50 2.47
C MET A 106 -7.40 -0.12 2.29
N VAL A 107 -8.49 0.19 3.00
CA VAL A 107 -9.13 1.52 2.96
C VAL A 107 -8.15 2.59 3.47
N LEU A 108 -7.44 2.33 4.56
CA LEU A 108 -6.47 3.29 5.09
C LEU A 108 -5.24 3.42 4.17
N ASN A 109 -4.78 2.34 3.54
CA ASN A 109 -3.73 2.40 2.53
C ASN A 109 -4.13 3.24 1.31
N MET A 110 -5.40 3.20 0.90
CA MET A 110 -5.93 4.08 -0.14
C MET A 110 -5.81 5.55 0.27
N TYR A 111 -6.21 5.93 1.49
CA TYR A 111 -6.04 7.30 1.98
C TYR A 111 -4.56 7.70 2.13
N TYR A 112 -3.70 6.77 2.52
CA TYR A 112 -2.26 6.99 2.57
C TYR A 112 -1.68 7.29 1.18
N ILE A 113 -2.07 6.54 0.14
CA ILE A 113 -1.70 6.82 -1.25
C ILE A 113 -2.26 8.18 -1.66
N ALA A 114 -3.52 8.46 -1.34
CA ALA A 114 -4.22 9.67 -1.74
C ALA A 114 -3.52 10.95 -1.25
N GLN A 115 -2.92 10.94 -0.05
CA GLN A 115 -2.15 12.08 0.44
C GLN A 115 -0.67 12.11 0.01
N SER A 116 -0.18 11.03 -0.60
CA SER A 116 1.24 10.88 -0.89
C SER A 116 1.74 11.83 -1.99
N GLN A 117 3.01 12.23 -1.90
CA GLN A 117 3.68 12.94 -2.99
C GLN A 117 3.71 12.10 -4.29
N THR A 118 3.71 10.77 -4.18
CA THR A 118 3.66 9.87 -5.34
C THR A 118 2.37 10.07 -6.14
N LEU A 119 1.21 10.22 -5.48
CA LEU A 119 -0.05 10.52 -6.16
C LEU A 119 0.03 11.85 -6.91
N LYS A 120 0.55 12.90 -6.27
CA LYS A 120 0.71 14.22 -6.89
C LYS A 120 1.56 14.13 -8.15
N VAL A 121 2.73 13.49 -8.07
CA VAL A 121 3.63 13.28 -9.23
C VAL A 121 2.95 12.50 -10.34
N VAL A 122 2.25 11.40 -10.03
CA VAL A 122 1.54 10.58 -11.01
C VAL A 122 0.42 11.37 -11.69
N ARG A 123 -0.39 12.11 -10.93
CA ARG A 123 -1.47 12.95 -11.46
C ARG A 123 -0.91 14.04 -12.39
N THR A 124 0.15 14.72 -11.99
CA THR A 124 0.80 15.75 -12.82
C THR A 124 1.43 15.14 -14.09
N ARG A 125 2.11 13.99 -13.98
CA ARG A 125 2.82 13.37 -15.10
C ARG A 125 1.90 12.73 -16.13
N TYR A 126 0.81 12.11 -15.70
CA TYR A 126 -0.01 11.26 -16.57
C TYR A 126 -1.44 11.77 -16.76
N GLY A 127 -1.87 12.82 -16.05
CA GLY A 127 -3.24 13.32 -16.07
C GLY A 127 -4.28 12.33 -15.53
N SER A 128 -3.84 11.22 -14.93
CA SER A 128 -4.69 10.14 -14.43
C SER A 128 -4.00 9.36 -13.32
N VAL A 129 -4.80 8.75 -12.44
CA VAL A 129 -4.35 7.85 -11.37
C VAL A 129 -4.69 6.38 -11.67
N ARG A 130 -5.11 6.09 -12.91
CA ARG A 130 -5.36 4.73 -13.42
C ARG A 130 -4.06 3.93 -13.46
N GLY A 131 -4.09 2.71 -12.93
CA GLY A 131 -2.95 1.80 -12.88
C GLY A 131 -2.86 1.05 -11.56
N HIS A 132 -1.66 0.55 -11.28
CA HIS A 132 -1.36 -0.26 -10.11
C HIS A 132 -0.61 0.59 -9.09
N TRP A 133 -1.06 0.53 -7.84
CA TRP A 133 -0.51 1.24 -6.70
C TRP A 133 -0.08 0.23 -5.65
N LEU A 134 1.14 0.34 -5.14
CA LEU A 134 1.68 -0.54 -4.11
C LEU A 134 2.00 0.26 -2.86
N CYS A 135 1.44 -0.13 -1.72
CA CYS A 135 1.92 0.22 -0.39
C CYS A 135 2.87 -0.86 0.09
N LEU A 136 4.17 -0.61 -0.04
CA LEU A 136 5.21 -1.53 0.37
C LEU A 136 5.60 -1.26 1.83
N LEU A 137 5.45 -2.26 2.69
CA LEU A 137 5.85 -2.20 4.09
C LEU A 137 7.27 -2.77 4.25
N TYR A 138 8.17 -1.90 4.67
CA TYR A 138 9.49 -2.26 5.19
C TYR A 138 9.41 -2.37 6.71
N ARG A 139 9.96 -3.46 7.24
CA ARG A 139 10.16 -3.65 8.68
C ARG A 139 11.63 -3.81 8.96
N PHE A 140 12.07 -3.31 10.11
CA PHE A 140 13.47 -3.32 10.49
C PHE A 140 13.67 -4.05 11.81
N LYS A 141 14.86 -4.62 12.03
CA LYS A 141 15.14 -5.44 13.21
C LYS A 141 15.00 -4.68 14.53
N GLN A 142 15.23 -3.37 14.53
CA GLN A 142 15.08 -2.53 15.72
C GLN A 142 13.62 -2.11 15.98
N GLY A 143 12.64 -2.68 15.27
CA GLY A 143 11.20 -2.49 15.51
C GLY A 143 10.55 -1.34 14.74
N GLN A 144 11.34 -0.50 14.06
CA GLN A 144 10.82 0.52 13.15
C GLN A 144 10.24 -0.11 11.89
N SER A 145 9.38 0.65 11.22
CA SER A 145 8.77 0.27 9.96
C SER A 145 8.47 1.51 9.13
N ILE A 146 8.41 1.34 7.81
CA ILE A 146 8.17 2.40 6.83
C ILE A 146 7.19 1.85 5.80
N ILE A 147 6.19 2.66 5.43
CA ILE A 147 5.38 2.41 4.24
C ILE A 147 5.91 3.27 3.08
N ARG A 148 6.02 2.66 1.91
CA ARG A 148 6.44 3.28 0.65
C ARG A 148 5.34 3.11 -0.41
N PRO A 149 4.73 4.19 -0.91
CA PRO A 149 3.81 4.09 -2.03
C PRO A 149 4.61 4.00 -3.34
N ALA A 150 4.26 3.11 -4.24
CA ALA A 150 4.83 3.01 -5.59
C ALA A 150 3.71 2.91 -6.62
N PHE A 151 3.99 3.32 -7.86
CA PHE A 151 3.01 3.31 -8.94
C PHE A 151 3.58 2.66 -10.20
N ARG A 152 2.76 1.84 -10.86
CA ARG A 152 3.04 1.30 -12.18
C ARG A 152 1.87 1.52 -13.11
N ARG A 153 2.17 2.22 -14.21
CA ARG A 153 1.25 2.34 -15.34
C ARG A 153 1.37 1.13 -16.26
N ASN A 154 2.60 0.69 -16.54
CA ASN A 154 2.95 -0.18 -17.68
C ASN A 154 2.43 -1.61 -17.58
N VAL A 155 1.93 -2.03 -16.42
CA VAL A 155 1.21 -3.30 -16.25
C VAL A 155 -0.26 -3.05 -16.60
N ILE A 156 -0.54 -2.46 -17.76
CA ILE A 156 -1.91 -2.16 -18.19
C ILE A 156 -2.58 -3.48 -18.55
N GLY A 157 -3.22 -4.10 -17.58
CA GLY A 157 -4.20 -5.16 -17.77
C GLY A 157 -5.48 -4.79 -17.02
N ARG A 158 -6.62 -5.33 -17.45
CA ARG A 158 -7.85 -5.30 -16.63
C ARG A 158 -7.69 -6.07 -15.31
N GLU A 159 -6.66 -6.92 -15.26
CA GLU A 159 -6.46 -7.94 -14.26
C GLU A 159 -5.67 -7.43 -13.06
N SER A 160 -5.91 -8.05 -11.91
CA SER A 160 -5.08 -7.85 -10.74
C SER A 160 -3.73 -8.54 -10.89
N MET A 161 -2.69 -7.97 -10.30
CA MET A 161 -1.41 -8.65 -10.17
C MET A 161 -1.55 -9.91 -9.30
N SER A 162 -0.94 -11.00 -9.75
CA SER A 162 -0.76 -12.19 -8.92
C SER A 162 0.19 -11.90 -7.74
N ARG A 163 0.21 -12.80 -6.75
CA ARG A 163 1.12 -12.66 -5.60
C ARG A 163 2.59 -12.67 -6.03
N GLU A 164 2.94 -13.45 -7.04
CA GLU A 164 4.29 -13.55 -7.59
C GLU A 164 4.68 -12.28 -8.35
N MET A 165 3.74 -11.66 -9.07
CA MET A 165 3.95 -10.35 -9.68
C MET A 165 4.16 -9.27 -8.62
N LEU A 166 3.40 -9.30 -7.53
CA LEU A 166 3.57 -8.37 -6.41
C LEU A 166 4.91 -8.55 -5.70
N ALA A 167 5.33 -9.79 -5.46
CA ALA A 167 6.63 -10.06 -4.83
C ALA A 167 7.81 -9.59 -5.71
N ARG A 168 7.72 -9.79 -7.03
CA ARG A 168 8.71 -9.25 -7.99
C ARG A 168 8.74 -7.73 -7.98
N TRP A 169 7.58 -7.08 -8.09
CA TRP A 169 7.49 -5.62 -8.04
C TRP A 169 8.00 -5.06 -6.71
N ALA A 170 7.65 -5.67 -5.58
CA ALA A 170 8.17 -5.29 -4.27
C ALA A 170 9.70 -5.38 -4.20
N SER A 171 10.29 -6.42 -4.80
CA SER A 171 11.75 -6.59 -4.86
C SER A 171 12.41 -5.51 -5.73
N GLU A 172 11.80 -5.17 -6.87
CA GLU A 172 12.27 -4.11 -7.77
C GLU A 172 12.20 -2.73 -7.08
N VAL A 173 11.10 -2.40 -6.39
CA VAL A 173 10.98 -1.13 -5.64
C VAL A 173 11.98 -1.08 -4.48
N MET A 174 12.20 -2.20 -3.77
CA MET A 174 13.23 -2.27 -2.75
C MET A 174 14.62 -2.02 -3.32
N HIS A 175 14.93 -2.58 -4.48
CA HIS A 175 16.20 -2.34 -5.16
C HIS A 175 16.35 -0.86 -5.57
N GLU A 176 15.31 -0.25 -6.13
CA GLU A 176 15.29 1.19 -6.46
C GLU A 176 15.54 2.05 -5.20
N ASP A 177 14.81 1.76 -4.11
CA ASP A 177 14.94 2.51 -2.87
C ASP A 177 16.32 2.31 -2.20
N GLN A 178 16.95 1.14 -2.32
CA GLN A 178 18.32 0.92 -1.83
C GLN A 178 19.37 1.75 -2.57
N ASN A 179 19.10 2.10 -3.83
CA ASN A 179 20.02 2.89 -4.66
C ASN A 179 19.68 4.40 -4.65
N ALA A 180 18.48 4.79 -4.21
CA ALA A 180 18.07 6.18 -4.11
C ALA A 180 18.62 6.84 -2.83
N GLN A 181 19.47 7.85 -2.99
CA GLN A 181 20.18 8.52 -1.89
C GLN A 181 19.25 9.06 -0.79
N ASP A 182 18.08 9.54 -1.18
CA ASP A 182 17.09 10.15 -0.28
C ASP A 182 15.96 9.21 0.15
N SER A 183 16.09 7.90 -0.10
CA SER A 183 15.05 6.96 0.31
C SER A 183 15.05 6.75 1.83
N GLY A 184 13.84 6.57 2.39
CA GLY A 184 13.68 6.21 3.80
C GLY A 184 14.33 4.86 4.14
N LEU A 185 14.31 3.92 3.19
CA LEU A 185 14.94 2.62 3.32
C LEU A 185 16.46 2.74 3.47
N LEU A 186 17.13 3.41 2.54
CA LEU A 186 18.59 3.55 2.55
C LEU A 186 19.06 4.29 3.79
N ARG A 187 18.32 5.30 4.26
CA ARG A 187 18.62 5.97 5.54
C ARG A 187 18.61 5.02 6.73
N GLN A 188 17.61 4.14 6.83
CA GLN A 188 17.56 3.14 7.91
C GLN A 188 18.71 2.12 7.80
N LEU A 189 19.01 1.65 6.58
CA LEU A 189 20.12 0.72 6.35
C LEU A 189 21.47 1.33 6.73
N ARG A 190 21.72 2.59 6.37
CA ARG A 190 22.95 3.33 6.74
C ARG A 190 23.05 3.59 8.24
N ALA A 191 21.93 3.75 8.92
CA ALA A 191 21.87 3.85 10.38
C ALA A 191 22.10 2.50 11.10
N GLY A 192 22.47 1.44 10.39
CA GLY A 192 22.72 0.12 10.96
C GLY A 192 21.44 -0.61 11.39
N ASN A 193 20.29 -0.24 10.83
CA ASN A 193 19.01 -0.88 11.09
C ASN A 193 18.65 -1.81 9.92
N PRO A 194 19.04 -3.10 9.97
CA PRO A 194 18.81 -4.01 8.85
C PRO A 194 17.32 -4.33 8.68
N LEU A 195 16.92 -4.57 7.43
CA LEU A 195 15.58 -5.05 7.11
C LEU A 195 15.32 -6.42 7.75
N LEU A 196 14.09 -6.61 8.22
CA LEU A 196 13.50 -7.91 8.46
C LEU A 196 13.03 -8.47 7.12
N LEU A 197 13.73 -9.49 6.64
CA LEU A 197 13.34 -10.24 5.46
C LEU A 197 12.80 -11.60 5.90
N ARG A 198 11.83 -12.11 5.15
CA ARG A 198 11.36 -13.49 5.32
C ARG A 198 12.54 -14.43 5.10
N ASN A 199 12.83 -15.31 6.07
CA ASN A 199 13.88 -16.31 5.92
C ASN A 199 13.68 -17.08 4.60
N HIS A 200 14.72 -17.10 3.77
CA HIS A 200 14.72 -17.46 2.35
C HIS A 200 14.05 -18.81 2.03
N SER A 201 13.16 -18.80 1.03
CA SER A 201 13.00 -19.93 0.10
C SER A 201 12.53 -19.57 -1.32
N LEU A 202 12.27 -18.29 -1.68
CA LEU A 202 11.77 -17.98 -3.05
C LEU A 202 12.29 -16.69 -3.71
N VAL A 203 13.31 -16.04 -3.16
CA VAL A 203 14.05 -15.01 -3.91
C VAL A 203 15.52 -15.41 -3.89
N ALA A 204 15.95 -16.08 -4.96
CA ALA A 204 17.37 -16.15 -5.28
C ALA A 204 17.83 -14.71 -5.48
N LEU A 205 18.57 -14.18 -4.52
CA LEU A 205 19.37 -12.99 -4.77
C LEU A 205 20.39 -13.36 -5.85
N PRO A 206 20.66 -12.49 -6.84
CA PRO A 206 21.72 -12.73 -7.81
C PRO A 206 23.05 -12.98 -7.08
N GLU A 207 23.81 -13.98 -7.56
CA GLU A 207 24.98 -14.61 -6.91
C GLU A 207 26.13 -13.65 -6.55
N ASN A 208 26.04 -12.39 -6.96
CA ASN A 208 27.04 -11.34 -6.82
C ASN A 208 27.25 -10.86 -5.36
N TRP A 209 26.49 -11.40 -4.39
CA TRP A 209 26.42 -10.91 -3.00
C TRP A 209 27.04 -11.87 -1.97
N ARG A 210 27.77 -12.90 -2.42
CA ARG A 210 28.67 -13.66 -1.54
C ARG A 210 30.10 -13.11 -1.69
N SER A 211 30.45 -12.24 -0.76
CA SER A 211 31.80 -11.86 -0.32
C SER A 211 32.92 -11.75 -1.38
N LYS A 212 33.45 -10.54 -1.52
CA LYS A 212 34.89 -10.31 -1.31
C LYS A 212 35.06 -9.31 -0.18
#